data_AF-A0A1V2A8B6-F1
#
_entry.id   AF-A0A1V2A8B6-F1
#
_cell.length_a   1.000
_cell.length_b   1.000
_cell.length_c   1.000
_cell.angle_alpha   90.00
_cell.angle_beta   90.00
_cell.angle_gamma   90.00
#
_symmetry.space_group_name_H-M   'P 1'
#
loop_
_entity.id
_entity.type
_entity.pdbx_description
1 polymer ?
#
loop_
_entity_poly.entity_id
_entity_poly.type
_entity_poly.pdbx_seq_one_letter_code
_entity_poly.pdbx_strand_id
1 'polypeptide(L)' 'MNDKEFEQMIINCYRNKTIAILGYQDNGGQQRAQFLRNHGIDVVIGLRIGDENWETAKNDGFTVLPVWEAAQAAQVAQVW' A
#
# COMPACT_ATOMS: atom_id res chain seq x y z
N MET A 1 17.57 -4.90 18.84
CA MET A 1 17.28 -4.18 17.59
C MET A 1 16.49 -2.94 17.97
N ASN A 2 16.93 -1.76 17.56
CA ASN A 2 16.19 -0.51 17.82
C ASN A 2 15.14 -0.26 16.72
N ASP A 3 14.26 0.72 16.93
CA ASP A 3 13.14 1.01 16.01
C ASP A 3 13.60 1.33 14.59
N LYS A 4 14.71 2.07 14.44
CA LYS A 4 15.29 2.41 13.13
C LYS A 4 15.81 1.20 12.38
N GLU A 5 16.44 0.26 13.09
CA GLU A 5 16.94 -0.99 12.49
C GLU A 5 15.78 -1.86 12.00
N PHE A 6 14.70 -1.94 12.78
CA PHE A 6 13.51 -2.70 12.39
C PHE A 6 12.81 -2.08 11.19
N GLU A 7 12.65 -0.76 11.18
CA GLU A 7 12.09 -0.01 10.06
C GLU A 7 12.90 -0.22 8.78
N GLN A 8 14.23 -0.11 8.87
CA GLN A 8 15.11 -0.33 7.74
C GLN A 8 15.02 -1.75 7.19
N MET A 9 14.86 -2.75 8.07
CA MET A 9 14.64 -4.14 7.67
C MET A 9 13.34 -4.29 6.87
N ILE A 10 12.24 -3.68 7.32
CA ILE A 10 10.95 -3.68 6.60
C ILE A 10 11.13 -3.06 5.20
N ILE A 11 11.74 -1.89 5.11
CA ILE A 11 11.95 -1.19 3.83
C ILE A 11 12.75 -2.06 2.86
N ASN A 12 13.78 -2.75 3.35
CA ASN A 12 14.62 -3.62 2.53
C ASN A 12 13.85 -4.82 1.94
N CYS A 13 12.79 -5.31 2.59
CA CYS A 13 11.97 -6.39 2.04
C CYS A 13 11.19 -5.99 0.78
N TYR A 14 10.92 -4.68 0.60
CA TYR A 14 10.01 -4.16 -0.42
C TYR A 14 10.69 -3.23 -1.45
N ARG A 15 12.00 -3.00 -1.32
CA ARG A 15 12.75 -2.17 -2.26
C ARG A 15 12.63 -2.70 -3.69
N ASN A 16 12.40 -1.80 -4.66
CA ASN A 16 12.24 -2.10 -6.09
C ASN A 16 11.07 -3.07 -6.40
N LYS A 17 10.04 -3.10 -5.55
CA LYS A 17 8.81 -3.87 -5.78
C LYS A 17 7.62 -2.93 -5.75
N THR A 18 6.66 -3.21 -6.62
CA THR A 18 5.30 -2.70 -6.54
C THR A 18 4.53 -3.53 -5.51
N ILE A 19 3.92 -2.84 -4.56
CA ILE A 19 3.15 -3.41 -3.47
C ILE A 19 1.67 -3.04 -3.67
N ALA A 20 0.80 -4.06 -3.66
CA ALA A 20 -0.64 -3.86 -3.58
C ALA A 20 -1.06 -3.86 -2.10
N ILE A 21 -1.69 -2.77 -1.68
CA ILE A 21 -2.41 -2.69 -0.40
C ILE A 21 -3.89 -2.92 -0.71
N LEU A 22 -4.41 -4.07 -0.30
CA LEU A 22 -5.79 -4.48 -0.53
C LEU A 22 -6.60 -4.14 0.73
N GLY A 23 -7.42 -3.08 0.64
CA GLY A 23 -8.09 -2.47 1.79
C GLY A 23 -7.41 -1.17 2.24
N TYR A 24 -8.19 -0.11 2.52
CA TYR A 24 -7.68 1.24 2.78
C TYR A 24 -8.33 1.90 4.00
N GLN A 25 -8.36 1.19 5.13
CA GLN A 25 -8.86 1.74 6.39
C GLN A 25 -7.79 2.58 7.11
N ASP A 26 -8.24 3.62 7.83
CA ASP A 26 -7.38 4.60 8.50
C ASP A 26 -6.37 3.99 9.49
N ASN A 27 -6.78 2.96 10.23
CA ASN A 27 -5.94 2.26 11.23
C ASN A 27 -5.27 0.99 10.70
N GLY A 28 -5.04 0.91 9.39
CA GLY A 28 -4.39 -0.24 8.76
C GLY A 28 -3.79 0.12 7.41
N GLY A 29 -4.51 -0.24 6.35
CA GLY A 29 -4.05 -0.10 4.96
C GLY A 29 -3.59 1.32 4.61
N GLN A 30 -4.29 2.36 5.07
CA GLN A 30 -3.90 3.75 4.80
C GLN A 30 -2.52 4.08 5.38
N GLN A 31 -2.30 3.83 6.67
CA GLN A 31 -1.00 4.07 7.33
C GLN A 31 0.12 3.25 6.69
N ARG A 32 -0.16 1.99 6.33
CA ARG A 32 0.82 1.15 5.65
C ARG A 32 1.20 1.69 4.28
N ALA A 33 0.21 2.09 3.47
CA ALA A 33 0.44 2.64 2.14
C ALA A 33 1.27 3.92 2.20
N GLN A 34 0.93 4.82 3.13
CA GLN A 34 1.67 6.07 3.34
C GLN A 34 3.10 5.81 3.82
N PHE A 35 3.28 4.90 4.79
CA PHE A 35 4.61 4.50 5.26
C PHE A 35 5.50 4.01 4.12
N LEU A 36 5.02 3.08 3.28
CA LEU A 36 5.80 2.54 2.18
C LEU A 36 6.10 3.62 1.11
N ARG A 37 5.09 4.41 0.73
CA ARG A 37 5.27 5.49 -0.26
C ARG A 37 6.27 6.55 0.20
N ASN A 38 6.21 6.95 1.47
CA ASN A 38 7.14 7.92 2.05
C ASN A 38 8.59 7.42 2.03
N HIS A 39 8.79 6.11 1.93
CA HIS A 39 10.09 5.46 1.77
C HIS A 39 10.46 5.15 0.30
N GLY A 40 9.75 5.72 -0.66
CA GLY A 40 10.02 5.57 -2.08
C GLY A 40 9.68 4.18 -2.63
N ILE A 41 8.81 3.43 -1.97
CA ILE A 41 8.31 2.13 -2.44
C ILE A 41 7.05 2.38 -3.27
N ASP A 42 6.96 1.71 -4.41
CA ASP A 42 5.81 1.80 -5.31
C ASP A 42 4.59 1.10 -4.69
N VAL A 43 3.50 1.84 -4.52
CA VAL A 43 2.26 1.34 -3.90
C VAL A 43 1.07 1.59 -4.81
N VAL A 44 0.27 0.54 -5.02
CA VAL A 44 -1.06 0.62 -5.62
C VAL A 44 -2.10 0.19 -4.59
N ILE A 45 -3.28 0.81 -4.61
CA ILE A 45 -4.38 0.50 -3.69
C ILE A 45 -5.40 -0.34 -4.45
N GLY A 46 -5.71 -1.52 -3.92
CA GLY A 46 -6.75 -2.40 -4.44
C GLY A 46 -8.01 -2.33 -3.59
N LEU A 47 -9.10 -1.84 -4.18
CA LEU A 47 -10.41 -1.75 -3.50
C LEU A 47 -11.51 -2.39 -4.34
N ARG A 48 -12.61 -2.72 -3.67
CA ARG A 48 -13.84 -3.12 -4.37
C ARG A 48 -14.39 -1.90 -5.13
N ILE A 49 -14.95 -2.12 -6.31
CA ILE A 49 -15.65 -1.05 -7.03
C ILE A 49 -16.80 -0.54 -6.16
N GLY A 50 -16.81 0.77 -5.90
CA GLY A 50 -17.79 1.43 -5.03
C GLY A 50 -17.43 1.40 -3.54
N ASP A 51 -16.21 1.01 -3.17
CA ASP A 51 -15.71 1.14 -1.79
C ASP A 51 -15.73 2.60 -1.33
N GLU A 52 -16.13 2.83 -0.08
CA GLU A 52 -16.21 4.17 0.51
C GLU A 52 -14.86 4.89 0.57
N ASN A 53 -13.76 4.13 0.64
CA ASN A 53 -12.40 4.66 0.76
C ASN A 53 -11.76 4.95 -0.61
N TRP A 54 -12.46 4.70 -1.71
CA TRP A 54 -11.91 4.86 -3.06
C TRP A 54 -11.44 6.29 -3.34
N GLU A 55 -12.30 7.27 -3.04
CA GLU A 55 -11.96 8.68 -3.27
C GLU A 55 -10.95 9.18 -2.23
N THR A 56 -10.99 8.69 -0.99
CA THR A 56 -9.96 8.99 0.02
C THR A 56 -8.57 8.56 -0.45
N ALA A 57 -8.43 7.33 -0.94
CA ALA A 57 -7.14 6.82 -1.44
C ALA A 57 -6.63 7.60 -2.67
N LYS A 58 -7.52 8.01 -3.57
CA LYS A 58 -7.16 8.90 -4.70
C LYS A 58 -6.71 10.27 -4.22
N ASN A 59 -7.43 10.87 -3.28
CA ASN A 59 -7.12 12.20 -2.74
C ASN A 59 -5.80 12.20 -1.98
N ASP A 60 -5.45 11.08 -1.33
CA ASP A 60 -4.14 10.86 -0.72
C ASP A 60 -3.02 10.71 -1.78
N GLY A 61 -3.35 10.64 -3.07
CA GLY A 61 -2.43 10.62 -4.19
C GLY A 61 -2.00 9.23 -4.63
N PHE A 62 -2.77 8.18 -4.31
CA PHE A 62 -2.47 6.83 -4.76
C PHE A 62 -3.16 6.48 -6.08
N THR A 63 -2.57 5.54 -6.80
CA THR A 63 -3.28 4.84 -7.88
C THR A 63 -4.22 3.81 -7.25
N VAL A 64 -5.51 3.96 -7.50
CA VAL A 64 -6.56 3.07 -6.98
C VAL A 64 -7.13 2.23 -8.12
N LEU A 65 -7.08 0.91 -7.95
CA LEU A 65 -7.53 -0.07 -8.93
C LEU A 65 -8.53 -1.03 -8.29
N PRO A 66 -9.37 -1.70 -9.10
CA PRO A 66 -10.08 -2.88 -8.64
C PRO A 66 -9.10 -3.94 -8.09
N VAL A 67 -9.52 -4.67 -7.06
CA VAL A 67 -8.67 -5.66 -6.35
C VAL A 67 -7.89 -6.59 -7.28
N TRP A 68 -8.53 -7.09 -8.36
CA TRP A 68 -7.88 -8.02 -9.30
C TRP A 68 -6.76 -7.37 -10.10
N GLU A 69 -6.92 -6.11 -10.51
CA GLU A 69 -5.92 -5.33 -11.24
C GLU A 69 -4.76 -4.95 -10.33
N ALA A 70 -5.04 -4.51 -9.10
CA ALA A 70 -4.01 -4.23 -8.11
C ALA A 70 -3.16 -5.48 -7.82
N ALA A 71 -3.81 -6.63 -7.62
CA ALA A 71 -3.11 -7.90 -7.38
C ALA A 71 -2.26 -8.33 -8.58
N GLN A 72 -2.74 -8.09 -9.81
CA GLN A 72 -1.99 -8.39 -11.03
C GLN A 72 -0.77 -7.47 -11.23
N ALA A 73 -0.89 -6.20 -10.85
CA ALA A 73 0.16 -5.20 -11.03
C ALA A 73 1.30 -5.31 -10.00
N ALA A 74 1.08 -6.02 -8.88
CA ALA A 74 2.02 -6.04 -7.76
C ALA A 74 2.85 -7.33 -7.67
N GLN A 75 4.07 -7.20 -7.14
CA GLN A 75 4.91 -8.33 -6.78
C GLN A 75 4.59 -8.84 -5.36
N VAL A 76 3.97 -8.02 -4.53
CA VAL A 76 3.50 -8.38 -3.18
C VAL A 76 2.12 -7.79 -2.96
N ALA A 77 1.17 -8.61 -2.53
CA ALA A 77 -0.13 -8.15 -2.05
C ALA A 77 -0.19 -8.28 -0.52
N GLN A 78 -0.61 -7.21 0.16
CA GLN A 78 -0.91 -7.21 1.59
C GLN A 78 -2.40 -6.98 1.77
N VAL A 79 -3.05 -7.83 2.56
CA VAL A 79 -4.48 -7.72 2.89
C VAL A 79 -4.60 -7.02 4.24
N TRP A 80 -5.40 -5.96 4.29
CA TRP A 80 -5.60 -5.09 5.45
C TRP A 80 -7.08 -4.99 5.83
#